data_AF-A0A2N2ZLP0-F1
#
_entry.id   AF-A0A2N2ZLP0-F1
#
_cell.length_a   1.000
_cell.length_b   1.000
_cell.length_c   1.000
_cell.angle_alpha   90.00
_cell.angle_beta   90.00
_cell.angle_gamma   90.00
#
_symmetry.space_group_name_H-M   'P 1'
#
loop_
_entity.id
_entity.type
_entity.pdbx_description
1 polymer ?
#
loop_
_entity_poly.entity_id
_entity_poly.type
_entity_poly.pdbx_seq_one_letter_code
_entity_poly.pdbx_strand_id
1 'polypeptide(L)'
;METKQLILPNKQTIIGFALGLLLALLSTTLLLRYYAGAQFWELYNHPAEWPIMGAVLSLGSLPNLALFFYFLKIDKEFKAKGVLTAVVFIAVAVLIIKLSSL
;
A
#
# COMPACT_ATOMS: atom_id res chain seq x y z
N MET A 1 4.25 -33.04 21.30
CA MET A 1 4.71 -32.92 19.91
C MET A 1 4.01 -31.72 19.30
N GLU A 2 4.57 -30.52 19.50
CA GLU A 2 4.07 -29.29 18.86
C GLU A 2 4.70 -29.19 17.48
N THR A 3 4.02 -29.80 16.50
CA THR A 3 4.44 -29.79 15.11
C THR A 3 4.31 -28.37 14.57
N LYS A 4 5.41 -27.62 14.64
CA LYS A 4 6.00 -26.93 13.49
C LYS A 4 4.96 -26.37 12.50
N GLN A 5 4.15 -25.40 12.96
CA GLN A 5 3.55 -24.42 12.05
C GLN A 5 4.69 -23.53 11.54
N LEU A 6 5.48 -24.10 10.63
CA LEU A 6 6.45 -23.41 9.80
C LEU A 6 5.71 -22.33 9.01
N ILE A 7 5.77 -21.09 9.50
CA ILE A 7 6.05 -19.83 8.77
C ILE A 7 5.47 -19.74 7.34
N LEU A 8 4.27 -20.26 7.10
CA LEU A 8 3.56 -20.07 5.84
C LEU A 8 2.49 -19.01 6.07
N PRO A 9 2.49 -17.91 5.31
CA PRO A 9 1.46 -16.89 5.46
C PRO A 9 0.11 -17.53 5.19
N ASN A 10 -0.82 -17.36 6.15
CA ASN A 10 -2.21 -17.79 5.98
C ASN A 10 -2.72 -17.20 4.65
N LYS A 11 -3.41 -18.01 3.83
CA LYS A 11 -4.01 -17.58 2.55
C LYS A 11 -4.79 -16.27 2.69
N GLN A 12 -5.44 -16.07 3.83
CA GLN A 12 -6.17 -14.83 4.12
C GLN A 12 -5.26 -13.61 4.29
N THR A 13 -4.08 -13.77 4.88
CA THR A 13 -3.06 -12.71 4.99
C THR A 13 -2.55 -12.30 3.62
N ILE A 14 -2.28 -13.26 2.73
CA ILE A 14 -1.87 -12.97 1.35
C ILE A 14 -2.97 -12.19 0.62
N ILE A 15 -4.23 -12.60 0.77
CA ILE A 15 -5.38 -11.89 0.18
C ILE A 15 -5.48 -10.46 0.74
N GLY A 16 -5.37 -10.29 2.06
CA GLY A 16 -5.38 -8.97 2.68
C GLY A 16 -4.27 -8.06 2.17
N PHE A 17 -3.05 -8.61 2.04
CA PHE A 17 -1.90 -7.90 1.49
C PHE A 17 -2.13 -7.47 0.04
N ALA A 18 -2.60 -8.38 -0.82
CA ALA A 18 -2.91 -8.06 -2.21
C ALA A 18 -4.01 -6.99 -2.32
N LEU A 19 -5.07 -7.09 -1.52
CA LEU A 19 -6.14 -6.07 -1.50
C LEU A 19 -5.62 -4.71 -1.02
N GLY A 20 -4.74 -4.67 -0.01
CA GLY A 20 -4.10 -3.44 0.45
C GLY A 20 -3.23 -2.79 -0.63
N LEU A 21 -2.44 -3.57 -1.37
CA LEU A 21 -1.65 -3.04 -2.50
C LEU A 21 -2.55 -2.52 -3.62
N LEU A 22 -3.57 -3.28 -4.02
CA LEU A 22 -4.51 -2.87 -5.06
C LEU A 22 -5.25 -1.58 -4.68
N LEU A 23 -5.73 -1.48 -3.44
CA LEU A 23 -6.42 -0.28 -2.97
C LEU A 23 -5.49 0.93 -2.94
N ALA A 24 -4.25 0.77 -2.51
CA ALA A 24 -3.26 1.85 -2.55
C ALA A 24 -2.95 2.30 -3.98
N LEU A 25 -2.77 1.37 -4.92
CA LEU A 25 -2.53 1.69 -6.33
C LEU A 25 -3.73 2.41 -6.96
N LEU A 26 -4.95 1.91 -6.73
CA LEU A 26 -6.17 2.55 -7.23
C LEU A 26 -6.34 3.96 -6.65
N SER A 27 -6.13 4.13 -5.35
CA SER A 27 -6.27 5.42 -4.68
C SER A 27 -5.19 6.41 -5.13
N THR A 28 -3.94 5.96 -5.25
CA THR A 28 -2.81 6.77 -5.73
C THR A 28 -3.04 7.22 -7.18
N THR A 29 -3.48 6.33 -8.06
CA THR A 29 -3.77 6.68 -9.46
C THR A 29 -4.95 7.63 -9.59
N LEU A 30 -6.01 7.45 -8.79
CA LEU A 30 -7.12 8.40 -8.69
C LEU A 30 -6.66 9.78 -8.21
N LEU A 31 -5.84 9.84 -7.16
CA LEU A 31 -5.27 11.09 -6.65
C LEU A 31 -4.41 11.78 -7.71
N LEU A 32 -3.48 11.05 -8.35
CA LEU A 32 -2.63 11.60 -9.41
C LEU A 32 -3.45 12.15 -10.57
N ARG A 33 -4.49 11.42 -11.01
CA ARG A 33 -5.36 11.88 -12.09
C ARG A 33 -6.18 13.10 -11.70
N TYR A 34 -6.61 13.19 -10.45
CA TYR A 34 -7.32 14.37 -9.93
C TYR A 34 -6.43 15.62 -9.93
N TYR A 35 -5.15 15.48 -9.53
CA TYR A 35 -4.21 16.60 -9.45
C TYR A 35 -3.56 16.98 -10.79
N ALA A 36 -3.08 16.00 -11.56
CA ALA A 36 -2.27 16.22 -12.77
C ALA A 36 -3.04 16.00 -14.07
N GLY A 37 -4.33 15.66 -13.99
CA GLY A 37 -5.18 15.44 -15.17
C GLY A 37 -4.61 14.39 -16.12
N ALA A 38 -4.61 14.71 -17.41
CA ALA A 38 -4.07 13.86 -18.46
C ALA A 38 -2.55 13.98 -18.61
N GLN A 39 -1.78 14.43 -17.62
CA GLN A 39 -0.31 14.39 -17.69
C GLN A 39 0.28 13.54 -16.54
N PHE A 40 -0.56 12.81 -15.82
CA PHE A 40 -0.14 12.00 -14.66
C PHE A 40 0.93 10.95 -15.01
N TRP A 41 1.00 10.49 -16.27
CA TRP A 41 2.04 9.56 -16.72
C TRP A 41 3.42 10.22 -16.82
N GLU A 42 3.49 11.54 -17.01
CA GLU A 42 4.75 12.28 -17.13
C GLU A 42 5.48 12.33 -15.79
N LEU A 43 4.73 12.30 -14.68
CA LEU A 43 5.26 12.19 -13.32
C LEU A 43 6.03 10.88 -13.09
N TYR A 44 5.64 9.78 -13.76
CA TYR A 44 6.36 8.51 -13.64
C TYR A 44 7.68 8.50 -14.41
N ASN A 45 7.79 9.31 -15.47
CA ASN A 45 8.94 9.32 -16.37
C ASN A 45 10.01 10.35 -16.00
N HIS A 46 9.74 11.25 -15.05
CA HIS A 46 10.67 12.29 -14.62
C HIS A 46 11.28 11.98 -13.26
N PRO A 47 12.59 11.65 -13.17
CA PRO A 47 13.29 11.40 -11.91
C PRO A 47 13.16 12.53 -10.88
N ALA A 48 13.04 13.78 -11.33
CA ALA A 48 12.88 14.95 -10.47
C ALA A 48 11.56 14.94 -9.66
N GLU A 49 10.54 14.20 -10.12
CA GLU A 49 9.21 14.15 -9.53
C GLU A 49 9.04 13.01 -8.51
N TRP A 50 10.07 12.17 -8.31
CA TRP A 50 10.03 11.03 -7.39
C TRP A 50 9.72 11.38 -5.93
N PRO A 51 10.19 12.51 -5.36
CA PRO A 51 9.77 12.95 -4.03
C PRO A 51 8.26 13.17 -3.92
N ILE A 52 7.65 13.74 -4.98
CA ILE A 52 6.21 13.97 -5.06
C ILE A 52 5.48 12.62 -5.18
N MET A 53 6.01 11.69 -5.97
CA MET A 53 5.45 10.33 -6.06
C MET A 53 5.42 9.62 -4.71
N GLY A 54 6.48 9.71 -3.89
CA GLY A 54 6.51 9.14 -2.54
C GLY A 54 5.44 9.74 -1.61
N ALA A 55 5.20 11.05 -1.72
CA ALA A 55 4.13 11.72 -0.97
C ALA A 55 2.73 11.28 -1.42
N VAL A 56 2.49 11.20 -2.73
CA VAL A 56 1.18 10.79 -3.27
C VAL A 56 0.90 9.31 -2.98
N LEU A 57 1.91 8.45 -3.03
CA LEU A 57 1.78 7.03 -2.66
C LEU A 57 1.43 6.86 -1.17
N SER A 58 2.02 7.68 -0.30
CA SER A 58 1.66 7.71 1.12
C SER A 58 0.21 8.12 1.32
N LEU A 59 -0.24 9.19 0.67
CA LEU A 59 -1.61 9.68 0.73
C LEU A 59 -2.61 8.65 0.17
N GLY A 60 -2.24 8.01 -0.94
CA GLY A 60 -3.01 6.93 -1.57
C GLY A 60 -3.13 5.67 -0.72
N SER A 61 -2.28 5.48 0.28
CA SER A 61 -2.42 4.37 1.23
C SER A 61 -3.43 4.62 2.35
N LEU A 62 -3.89 5.87 2.57
CA LEU A 62 -4.83 6.19 3.65
C LEU A 62 -6.14 5.38 3.61
N PRO A 63 -6.77 5.13 2.44
CA PRO A 63 -7.96 4.27 2.36
C PRO A 63 -7.72 2.84 2.85
N ASN A 64 -6.48 2.35 2.90
CA ASN A 64 -6.17 1.04 3.47
C ASN A 64 -6.48 0.98 4.96
N LEU A 65 -6.43 2.10 5.69
CA LEU A 65 -6.86 2.15 7.10
C LEU A 65 -8.35 1.85 7.23
N ALA A 66 -9.18 2.39 6.33
CA ALA A 66 -10.60 2.08 6.30
C ALA A 66 -10.84 0.59 5.99
N LEU A 67 -10.12 0.02 5.02
CA LEU A 67 -10.20 -1.41 4.70
C LEU A 67 -9.70 -2.29 5.87
N PHE A 68 -8.66 -1.87 6.57
CA PHE A 68 -8.14 -2.52 7.75
C PHE A 68 -9.18 -2.59 8.88
N PHE A 69 -9.77 -1.44 9.26
CA PHE A 69 -10.82 -1.39 10.27
C PHE A 69 -12.08 -2.14 9.84
N TYR A 70 -12.41 -2.11 8.54
CA TYR A 70 -13.51 -2.91 8.00
C TYR A 70 -13.28 -4.41 8.26
N PHE A 71 -12.10 -4.95 7.95
CA PHE A 71 -11.79 -6.35 8.21
C PHE A 71 -11.74 -6.71 9.71
N LEU A 72 -11.32 -5.78 10.57
CA LEU A 72 -11.42 -5.98 12.03
C LEU A 72 -12.88 -6.07 12.48
N LYS A 73 -13.77 -5.21 11.95
CA LYS A 73 -15.19 -5.19 12.33
C LYS A 73 -15.94 -6.47 11.96
N ILE A 74 -15.48 -7.21 10.95
CA ILE A 74 -16.11 -8.46 10.49
C ILE A 74 -15.30 -9.71 10.89
N ASP A 75 -14.47 -9.62 11.94
CA ASP A 75 -13.66 -10.71 12.50
C ASP A 75 -12.75 -11.40 11.47
N LYS A 76 -12.21 -10.64 10.50
CA LYS A 76 -11.24 -11.11 9.50
C LYS A 76 -9.82 -10.66 9.84
N GLU A 77 -9.35 -10.99 11.03
CA GLU A 77 -8.05 -10.57 11.56
C GLU A 77 -6.87 -10.92 10.64
N PHE A 78 -6.84 -12.12 10.04
CA PHE A 78 -5.77 -12.49 9.10
C PHE A 78 -5.74 -11.58 7.87
N LYS A 79 -6.91 -11.19 7.34
CA LYS A 79 -6.99 -10.24 6.21
C LYS A 79 -6.56 -8.84 6.65
N ALA A 80 -7.01 -8.38 7.83
CA ALA A 80 -6.60 -7.11 8.40
C ALA A 80 -5.07 -7.05 8.59
N LYS A 81 -4.46 -8.10 9.13
CA LYS A 81 -2.99 -8.24 9.23
C LYS A 81 -2.33 -8.12 7.86
N GLY A 82 -2.87 -8.76 6.83
CA GLY A 82 -2.40 -8.62 5.46
C GLY A 82 -2.43 -7.17 4.95
N VAL A 83 -3.54 -6.47 5.14
CA VAL A 83 -3.69 -5.05 4.76
C VAL A 83 -2.67 -4.18 5.49
N LEU A 84 -2.49 -4.39 6.80
CA LEU A 84 -1.50 -3.66 7.59
C LEU A 84 -0.07 -3.91 7.11
N THR A 85 0.27 -5.15 6.78
CA THR A 85 1.57 -5.48 6.17
C THR A 85 1.78 -4.73 4.84
N ALA A 86 0.73 -4.56 4.03
CA ALA A 86 0.83 -3.78 2.79
C ALA A 86 1.09 -2.29 3.07
N VAL A 87 0.45 -1.71 4.08
CA VAL A 87 0.72 -0.32 4.51
C VAL A 87 2.16 -0.15 4.96
N VAL A 88 2.68 -1.06 5.79
CA VAL A 88 4.08 -1.02 6.25
C VAL A 88 5.03 -1.19 5.06
N PHE A 89 4.75 -2.11 4.15
CA PHE A 89 5.55 -2.30 2.94
C PHE A 89 5.61 -1.05 2.07
N ILE A 90 4.47 -0.39 1.84
CA ILE A 90 4.39 0.88 1.11
C ILE A 90 5.18 1.97 1.85
N ALA A 91 5.03 2.08 3.17
CA ALA A 91 5.76 3.07 3.96
C ALA A 91 7.29 2.90 3.83
N VAL A 92 7.78 1.65 3.89
CA VAL A 92 9.19 1.34 3.66
C VAL A 92 9.62 1.72 2.23
N ALA A 93 8.80 1.41 1.22
CA ALA A 93 9.09 1.80 -0.16
C ALA A 93 9.19 3.33 -0.32
N VAL A 94 8.26 4.08 0.28
CA VAL A 94 8.30 5.55 0.30
C VAL A 94 9.56 6.07 0.99
N LEU A 95 9.95 5.48 2.11
CA LEU A 95 11.18 5.87 2.82
C LEU A 95 12.41 5.66 1.94
N ILE A 96 12.50 4.53 1.23
CA ILE A 96 13.59 4.25 0.30
C ILE A 96 13.62 5.29 -0.84
N ILE A 97 12.47 5.57 -1.46
CA ILE A 97 12.35 6.59 -2.52
C ILE A 97 12.86 7.94 -2.02
N LYS A 98 12.38 8.37 -0.85
CA LYS A 98 12.73 9.67 -0.28
C LYS A 98 14.22 9.76 0.07
N LEU A 99 14.80 8.68 0.61
CA LEU A 99 16.22 8.63 0.95
C LEU A 99 17.12 8.60 -0.30
N SER A 100 16.69 7.92 -1.36
CA SER A 100 17.44 7.86 -2.62
C SER A 100 17.42 9.17 -3.41
N SER A 101 16.43 10.04 -3.16
CA SER A 101 16.27 11.33 -3.82
C SER A 101 16.88 12.52 -3.05
N LEU A 102 17.53 12.24 -1.92
CA LEU A 102 18.27 13.21 -1.08
C LEU A 102 19.72 13.34 -1.58
#